data_AF-A0A5C8BQV6-F1
#
_entry.id   AF-A0A5C8BQV6-F1
#
_cell.length_a   1.000
_cell.length_b   1.000
_cell.length_c   1.000
_cell.angle_alpha   90.00
_cell.angle_beta   90.00
_cell.angle_gamma   90.00
#
_symmetry.space_group_name_H-M   'P 1'
#
loop_
_entity.id
_entity.type
_entity.pdbx_description
1 polymer ?
#
loop_
_entity_poly.entity_id
_entity_poly.type
_entity_poly.pdbx_seq_one_letter_code
_entity_poly.pdbx_strand_id
1 'polypeptide(L)'
;SWLKHQKQLFQHIQGYFQPQLIIVTGVPPMQHFPALPNPLAWLFGQYAAQMNQTLQHWLAAQPQFKFLAFDLEKFQAMNLALASDGFHPSKEIYAIWGQQVAELIRQSFERLE
;
A
#
# COMPACT_ATOMS: atom_id res chain seq x y z
N SER A 1 2.71 11.07 -15.91
CA SER A 1 3.46 10.16 -15.03
C SER A 1 2.50 9.49 -14.06
N TRP A 2 2.87 8.35 -13.46
CA TRP A 2 2.04 7.62 -12.50
C TRP A 2 1.54 8.51 -11.34
N LEU A 3 2.43 9.32 -10.74
CA LEU A 3 2.04 10.23 -9.65
C LEU A 3 0.97 11.25 -10.07
N LYS A 4 1.00 11.72 -11.33
CA LYS A 4 -0.04 12.63 -11.85
C LYS A 4 -1.42 11.96 -11.81
N HIS A 5 -1.52 10.68 -12.19
CA HIS A 5 -2.78 9.95 -12.15
C HIS A 5 -3.24 9.71 -10.70
N GLN A 6 -2.32 9.40 -9.78
CA GLN A 6 -2.65 9.29 -8.35
C GLN A 6 -3.24 10.60 -7.81
N LYS A 7 -2.59 11.74 -8.10
CA LYS A 7 -3.07 13.07 -7.70
C LYS A 7 -4.48 13.36 -8.25
N GLN A 8 -4.71 13.05 -9.52
CA GLN A 8 -6.03 13.24 -10.14
C GLN A 8 -7.10 12.37 -9.48
N LEU A 9 -6.78 11.10 -9.18
CA LEU A 9 -7.70 10.22 -8.47
C LEU A 9 -8.06 10.78 -7.09
N PHE A 10 -7.07 11.21 -6.31
CA PHE A 10 -7.31 11.78 -4.99
C PHE A 10 -8.11 13.08 -5.04
N GLN A 11 -7.85 13.95 -6.02
CA GLN A 11 -8.64 15.16 -6.24
C GLN A 11 -10.12 14.83 -6.51
N HIS A 12 -10.40 13.81 -7.34
CA HIS A 12 -11.78 13.37 -7.56
C HIS A 12 -12.39 12.81 -6.27
N ILE A 13 -11.69 11.94 -5.55
CA ILE A 13 -12.20 11.36 -4.29
C ILE A 13 -12.52 12.47 -3.28
N GLN A 14 -11.63 13.44 -3.12
CA GLN A 14 -11.83 14.57 -2.20
C GLN A 14 -13.00 15.46 -2.64
N GLY A 15 -13.11 15.74 -3.94
CA GLY A 15 -14.19 16.56 -4.49
C GLY A 15 -15.57 15.93 -4.36
N TYR A 16 -15.70 14.63 -4.63
CA TYR A 16 -16.99 13.94 -4.61
C TYR A 16 -17.44 13.48 -3.22
N PHE A 17 -16.51 13.05 -2.36
CA PHE A 17 -16.85 12.38 -1.11
C PHE A 17 -16.44 13.13 0.15
N GLN A 18 -15.61 14.18 0.04
CA GLN A 18 -15.11 14.98 1.17
C GLN A 18 -14.68 14.13 2.38
N PRO A 19 -13.89 13.06 2.19
CA PRO A 19 -13.65 12.08 3.26
C PRO A 19 -12.76 12.68 4.36
N GLN A 20 -13.03 12.35 5.62
CA GLN A 20 -12.18 12.78 6.74
C GLN A 20 -10.83 12.03 6.79
N LEU A 21 -10.77 10.84 6.19
CA LEU A 21 -9.60 9.96 6.17
C LEU A 21 -9.46 9.32 4.78
N ILE A 22 -8.25 9.31 4.23
CA ILE A 22 -7.90 8.52 3.05
C ILE A 22 -6.70 7.63 3.40
N ILE A 23 -6.91 6.32 3.40
CA ILE A 23 -5.83 5.35 3.57
C ILE A 23 -5.33 4.94 2.18
N VAL A 24 -4.04 5.13 1.95
CA VAL A 24 -3.36 4.81 0.69
C VAL A 24 -2.36 3.71 0.94
N THR A 25 -2.42 2.65 0.15
CA THR A 25 -1.54 1.50 0.31
C THR A 25 -0.33 1.66 -0.60
N GLY A 26 0.84 1.23 -0.13
CA GLY A 26 2.03 1.15 -0.99
C GLY A 26 1.87 0.13 -2.11
N VAL A 27 2.67 0.26 -3.16
CA VAL A 27 2.93 -0.79 -4.15
C VAL A 27 3.73 -1.90 -3.46
N PRO A 28 3.37 -3.18 -3.61
CA PRO A 28 4.09 -4.27 -2.96
C PRO A 28 5.51 -4.42 -3.53
N PRO A 29 6.45 -4.98 -2.76
CA PRO A 29 7.82 -5.22 -3.18
C PRO A 29 7.90 -6.43 -4.12
N MET A 30 7.60 -6.17 -5.40
CA MET A 30 7.45 -7.19 -6.44
C MET A 30 8.69 -8.05 -6.69
N GLN A 31 9.88 -7.66 -6.22
CA GLN A 31 11.08 -8.49 -6.32
C GLN A 31 10.99 -9.82 -5.55
N HIS A 32 9.99 -9.97 -4.67
CA HIS A 32 9.74 -11.19 -3.91
C HIS A 32 8.63 -12.07 -4.49
N PHE A 33 8.07 -11.71 -5.65
CA PHE A 33 6.95 -12.45 -6.23
C PHE A 33 7.48 -13.68 -7.00
N PRO A 34 7.11 -14.92 -6.63
CA PRO A 34 7.59 -16.14 -7.28
C PRO A 34 7.32 -16.20 -8.78
N ALA A 35 6.24 -15.56 -9.24
CA ALA A 35 5.90 -15.49 -10.67
C ALA A 35 6.86 -14.61 -11.49
N LEU A 36 7.68 -13.79 -10.84
CA LEU A 36 8.62 -12.89 -11.50
C LEU A 36 10.04 -13.46 -11.46
N PRO A 37 10.61 -13.90 -12.60
CA PRO A 37 12.01 -14.29 -12.65
C PRO A 37 12.92 -13.06 -12.68
N ASN A 38 14.19 -13.23 -12.30
CA ASN A 38 15.20 -12.24 -12.60
C ASN A 38 15.50 -12.24 -14.12
N PRO A 39 15.69 -11.06 -14.74
CA PRO A 39 15.91 -9.74 -14.13
C PRO A 39 14.64 -8.89 -13.87
N LEU A 40 13.45 -9.38 -14.25
CA LEU A 40 12.20 -8.60 -14.13
C LEU A 40 11.82 -8.34 -12.68
N ALA A 41 12.01 -9.32 -11.79
CA ALA A 41 11.74 -9.16 -10.36
C ALA A 41 12.52 -7.97 -9.77
N TRP A 42 13.81 -7.89 -10.07
CA TRP A 42 14.67 -6.78 -9.65
C TRP A 42 14.16 -5.44 -10.20
N LEU A 43 13.88 -5.37 -11.51
CA LEU A 43 13.42 -4.13 -12.15
C LEU A 43 12.10 -3.63 -11.53
N PHE A 44 11.13 -4.53 -11.35
CA PHE A 44 9.85 -4.17 -10.75
C PHE A 44 9.97 -3.80 -9.28
N GLY A 45 10.89 -4.42 -8.54
CA GLY A 45 11.21 -4.00 -7.18
C GLY A 45 11.72 -2.56 -7.10
N GLN A 46 12.61 -2.18 -8.01
CA GLN A 46 13.13 -0.80 -8.05
C GLN A 46 12.04 0.22 -8.40
N TYR A 47 11.16 -0.10 -9.35
CA TYR A 47 10.02 0.75 -9.66
C TYR A 47 9.04 0.87 -8.48
N ALA A 48 8.72 -0.24 -7.81
CA ALA A 48 7.86 -0.22 -6.63
C ALA A 48 8.43 0.67 -5.51
N ALA A 49 9.74 0.55 -5.24
CA ALA A 49 10.43 1.38 -4.25
C ALA A 49 10.36 2.88 -4.61
N GLN A 50 10.68 3.23 -5.86
CA GLN A 50 10.63 4.63 -6.32
C GLN A 50 9.21 5.20 -6.29
N MET A 51 8.21 4.42 -6.70
CA MET A 51 6.80 4.80 -6.66
C MET A 51 6.35 5.08 -5.22
N ASN A 52 6.67 4.18 -4.29
CA ASN A 52 6.33 4.34 -2.88
C ASN A 52 6.98 5.55 -2.25
N GLN A 53 8.29 5.75 -2.46
CA GLN A 53 9.01 6.91 -1.93
C GLN A 53 8.39 8.22 -2.44
N THR A 54 8.12 8.29 -3.75
CA THR A 54 7.53 9.47 -4.38
C THR A 54 6.13 9.77 -3.86
N LEU A 55 5.30 8.73 -3.73
CA LEU A 55 3.92 8.87 -3.25
C LEU A 55 3.89 9.25 -1.77
N GLN A 56 4.67 8.57 -0.93
CA GLN A 56 4.74 8.85 0.51
C GLN A 56 5.20 10.29 0.77
N HIS A 57 6.22 10.77 0.05
CA HIS A 57 6.68 12.15 0.17
C HIS A 57 5.57 13.16 -0.16
N TRP A 58 4.79 12.90 -1.21
CA TRP A 58 3.68 13.76 -1.58
C TRP A 58 2.51 13.72 -0.57
N LEU A 59 2.21 12.55 -0.01
CA LEU A 59 1.15 12.37 0.98
C LEU A 59 1.50 13.00 2.34
N ALA A 60 2.78 13.04 2.72
CA ALA A 60 3.23 13.50 4.03
C ALA A 60 2.82 14.94 4.37
N ALA A 61 2.60 15.79 3.37
CA ALA A 61 2.17 17.18 3.56
C ALA A 61 0.69 17.32 3.96
N GLN A 62 -0.08 16.23 4.00
CA GLN A 62 -1.55 16.28 4.07
C GLN A 62 -2.08 15.38 5.20
N PRO A 63 -2.61 15.95 6.30
CA PRO A 63 -2.95 15.17 7.51
C PRO A 63 -4.10 14.17 7.33
N GLN A 64 -4.97 14.40 6.33
CA GLN A 64 -6.07 13.51 5.93
C GLN A 64 -5.58 12.17 5.38
N PHE A 65 -4.37 12.11 4.83
CA PHE A 65 -3.84 10.90 4.23
C PHE A 65 -3.06 10.08 5.24
N LYS A 66 -3.29 8.76 5.23
CA LYS A 66 -2.48 7.77 5.93
C LYS A 66 -1.88 6.82 4.91
N PHE A 67 -0.56 6.68 4.93
CA PHE A 67 0.13 5.74 4.07
C PHE A 67 0.35 4.42 4.81
N LEU A 68 -0.20 3.34 4.26
CA LEU A 68 0.02 1.98 4.75
C LEU A 68 1.07 1.32 3.87
N ALA A 69 2.30 1.27 4.37
CA ALA A 69 3.40 0.56 3.72
C ALA A 69 3.20 -0.96 3.83
N PHE A 70 3.64 -1.70 2.81
CA PHE A 70 3.78 -3.14 2.91
C PHE A 70 4.99 -3.46 3.80
N ASP A 71 4.72 -4.00 4.99
CA ASP A 71 5.76 -4.46 5.92
C ASP A 71 6.30 -5.82 5.46
N LEU A 72 7.27 -5.75 4.55
CA LEU A 72 7.86 -6.90 3.91
C LEU A 72 8.54 -7.85 4.91
N GLU A 73 9.23 -7.31 5.91
CA GLU A 73 9.91 -8.11 6.92
C GLU A 73 8.91 -8.92 7.73
N LYS A 74 7.79 -8.30 8.13
CA LYS A 74 6.71 -9.00 8.80
C LYS A 74 6.09 -10.08 7.90
N PHE A 75 5.81 -9.79 6.63
CA PHE A 75 5.24 -10.80 5.73
C PHE A 75 6.19 -11.97 5.46
N GLN A 76 7.49 -11.71 5.30
CA GLN A 76 8.51 -12.74 5.12
C GLN A 76 8.70 -13.59 6.39
N ALA A 77 8.74 -12.94 7.57
CA ALA A 77 8.86 -13.63 8.85
C ALA A 77 7.67 -14.56 9.13
N MET A 78 6.48 -14.23 8.62
CA MET A 78 5.28 -15.06 8.77
C MET A 78 5.24 -16.25 7.79
N ASN A 79 6.19 -16.36 6.86
CA ASN A 79 6.27 -17.41 5.83
C ASN A 79 4.93 -17.64 5.10
N LEU A 80 4.20 -16.55 4.84
CA LEU A 80 2.91 -16.62 4.18
C LEU A 80 3.12 -16.77 2.67
N ALA A 81 2.53 -17.82 2.11
CA ALA A 81 2.52 -18.02 0.67
C ALA A 81 1.67 -16.93 -0.01
N LEU A 82 2.07 -16.55 -1.22
CA LEU A 82 1.17 -15.90 -2.18
C LEU A 82 0.11 -16.91 -2.65
N ALA A 83 -0.89 -16.43 -3.39
CA ALA A 83 -1.82 -17.30 -4.09
C ALA A 83 -1.07 -18.23 -5.07
N SER A 84 -1.76 -19.27 -5.56
CA SER A 84 -1.16 -20.28 -6.45
C SER A 84 -0.61 -19.72 -7.77
N ASP A 85 -1.00 -18.50 -8.15
CA ASP A 85 -0.46 -17.79 -9.31
C ASP A 85 0.91 -17.13 -9.05
N GLY A 86 1.40 -17.14 -7.81
CA GLY A 86 2.68 -16.54 -7.44
C GLY A 86 2.72 -15.01 -7.54
N PHE A 87 1.55 -14.36 -7.59
CA PHE A 87 1.44 -12.91 -7.77
C PHE A 87 0.48 -12.27 -6.77
N HIS A 88 -0.73 -12.82 -6.60
CA HIS A 88 -1.74 -12.22 -5.72
C HIS A 88 -1.50 -12.58 -4.25
N PRO A 89 -1.88 -11.70 -3.32
CA PRO A 89 -1.92 -12.04 -1.90
C PRO A 89 -2.78 -13.27 -1.63
N SER A 90 -2.35 -14.12 -0.69
CA SER A 90 -3.21 -15.17 -0.14
C SER A 90 -4.30 -14.60 0.77
N LYS A 91 -5.26 -15.44 1.15
CA LYS A 91 -6.33 -15.07 2.10
C LYS A 91 -5.76 -14.59 3.44
N GLU A 92 -4.64 -15.16 3.89
CA GLU A 92 -3.96 -14.81 5.14
C GLU A 92 -3.37 -13.39 5.04
N ILE A 93 -2.71 -13.06 3.92
CA ILE A 93 -2.16 -11.73 3.69
C ILE A 93 -3.29 -10.69 3.62
N TYR A 94 -4.39 -10.99 2.93
CA TYR A 94 -5.56 -10.11 2.91
C TYR A 94 -6.18 -9.90 4.30
N ALA A 95 -6.23 -10.93 5.15
CA ALA A 95 -6.75 -10.80 6.51
C ALA A 95 -5.89 -9.85 7.37
N ILE A 96 -4.56 -9.99 7.31
CA ILE A 96 -3.62 -9.11 8.02
C ILE A 96 -3.74 -7.68 7.51
N TRP A 97 -3.82 -7.51 6.19
CA TRP A 97 -3.98 -6.19 5.57
C TRP A 97 -5.29 -5.52 6.01
N GLY A 98 -6.40 -6.27 6.04
CA GLY A 98 -7.68 -5.79 6.55
C GLY A 98 -7.61 -5.36 8.03
N GLN A 99 -6.89 -6.12 8.86
CA GLN A 99 -6.66 -5.75 10.27
C GLN A 99 -5.86 -4.45 10.40
N GLN A 100 -4.81 -4.26 9.59
CA GLN A 100 -4.02 -3.02 9.58
C GLN A 100 -4.87 -1.81 9.17
N VAL A 101 -5.72 -1.96 8.15
CA VAL A 101 -6.65 -0.91 7.73
C VAL A 101 -7.65 -0.59 8.83
N ALA A 102 -8.26 -1.61 9.45
CA ALA A 102 -9.22 -1.42 10.54
C ALA A 102 -8.60 -0.72 11.76
N GLU A 103 -7.35 -1.06 12.09
CA GLU A 103 -6.58 -0.39 13.15
C GLU A 103 -6.33 1.08 12.82
N LEU A 104 -5.91 1.40 11.61
CA LEU A 104 -5.71 2.79 11.17
C LEU A 104 -7.01 3.61 11.22
N ILE A 105 -8.14 3.00 10.87
CA ILE A 105 -9.45 3.63 10.97
C ILE A 105 -9.75 3.95 12.44
N ARG A 106 -9.65 2.95 13.34
CA ARG A 106 -9.87 3.13 14.78
C ARG A 106 -9.01 4.26 15.34
N GLN A 107 -7.70 4.22 15.15
CA GLN A 107 -6.77 5.26 15.62
C GLN A 107 -7.04 6.66 15.06
N SER A 108 -7.64 6.76 13.87
CA SER A 108 -7.95 8.04 13.23
C SER A 108 -9.22 8.68 13.79
N PHE A 109 -10.11 7.90 14.40
CA PHE A 109 -11.41 8.37 14.92
C PHE A 109 -11.59 8.17 16.43
N GLU A 110 -10.75 7.37 17.10
CA GLU A 110 -10.79 7.15 18.56
C GLU A 110 -10.12 8.27 19.37
N ARG A 111 -9.67 9.36 18.73
CA ARG A 111 -9.38 10.60 19.45
C ARG A 111 -10.69 11.37 19.65
N LEU A 112 -11.39 11.08 20.75
CA LEU A 112 -12.27 11.96 21.52
C LEU A 112 -12.87 11.15 22.69
N GLU A 113 -12.06 10.87 23.72
CA GLU A 113 -12.47 10.92 25.14
C GLU A 113 -11.32 11.51 25.95
#